data_AF-A0AAD6QNT7-F1
#
_entry.id   AF-A0AAD6QNT7-F1
#
_cell.length_a   1.000
_cell.length_b   1.000
_cell.length_c   1.000
_cell.angle_alpha   90.00
_cell.angle_beta   90.00
_cell.angle_gamma   90.00
#
_symmetry.space_group_name_H-M   'P 1'
#
loop_
_entity.id
_entity.type
_entity.pdbx_description
1 polymer ?
#
loop_
_entity_poly.entity_id
_entity_poly.type
_entity_poly.pdbx_seq_one_letter_code
_entity_poly.pdbx_strand_id
1 'polypeptide(L)'
;MQVFRHLVEKINCRLLFATHYHPLTKEFASHPHVSLQYMACAFKSKPESYSKSDRDLVFLYRLASGACPGSYGLQVATMAGIPEHVVEAASHAGQLMKNSTGESFKSSERRSEFSTLHEEWLKTLVNVSRIRDCNFDDDDVYDTLFCLWHELKSSYESCSSKSR
;
A
#
# COMPACT_ATOMS: atom_id res chain seq x y z
N MET A 1 11.83 -6.91 1.06
CA MET A 1 10.73 -7.72 0.49
C MET A 1 11.20 -8.90 -0.35
N GLN A 2 12.32 -8.81 -1.09
CA GLN A 2 12.78 -9.87 -2.00
C GLN A 2 12.97 -11.25 -1.35
N VAL A 3 13.42 -11.34 -0.09
CA VAL A 3 13.60 -12.62 0.59
C VAL A 3 12.26 -13.34 0.76
N PHE A 4 11.24 -12.67 1.32
CA PHE A 4 9.92 -13.28 1.51
C PHE A 4 9.31 -13.72 0.17
N ARG A 5 9.38 -12.84 -0.85
CA ARG A 5 8.94 -13.15 -2.21
C ARG A 5 9.64 -14.39 -2.78
N HIS A 6 10.96 -14.48 -2.64
CA HIS A 6 11.72 -15.63 -3.11
C HIS A 6 11.29 -16.93 -2.42
N LEU A 7 11.08 -16.90 -1.11
CA LEU A 7 10.65 -18.08 -0.35
C LEU A 7 9.25 -18.55 -0.79
N VAL A 8 8.33 -17.61 -1.00
CA VAL A 8 6.94 -17.92 -1.37
C VAL A 8 6.83 -18.35 -2.84
N GLU A 9 7.45 -17.64 -3.78
CA GLU A 9 7.24 -17.89 -5.22
C GLU A 9 8.18 -18.95 -5.80
N LYS A 10 9.46 -18.97 -5.38
CA LYS A 10 10.45 -19.90 -5.93
C LYS A 10 10.56 -21.19 -5.13
N ILE A 11 10.70 -21.10 -3.80
CA ILE A 11 10.97 -22.29 -2.98
C ILE A 11 9.68 -23.06 -2.66
N ASN A 12 8.56 -22.36 -2.44
CA ASN A 12 7.28 -22.97 -2.05
C ASN A 12 7.40 -23.90 -0.82
N CYS A 13 8.19 -23.50 0.17
CA CYS A 13 8.33 -24.25 1.42
C CYS A 13 7.24 -23.89 2.44
N ARG A 14 7.03 -24.77 3.43
CA ARG A 14 6.25 -24.42 4.62
C ARG A 14 7.04 -23.40 5.45
N LEU A 15 6.50 -22.20 5.61
CA LEU A 15 7.18 -21.07 6.24
C LEU A 15 6.28 -20.38 7.28
N LEU A 16 6.86 -20.02 8.42
CA LEU A 16 6.31 -19.03 9.33
C LEU A 16 7.22 -17.79 9.29
N PHE A 17 6.66 -16.64 8.93
CA PHE A 17 7.41 -15.39 8.79
C PHE A 17 6.83 -14.31 9.70
N ALA A 18 7.56 -13.93 10.74
CA ALA A 18 7.19 -12.85 11.64
C ALA A 18 7.80 -11.52 11.17
N THR A 19 7.00 -10.46 11.10
CA THR A 19 7.45 -9.15 10.60
C THR A 19 6.72 -8.00 11.31
N HIS A 20 7.41 -6.85 11.44
CA HIS A 20 6.80 -5.57 11.85
C HIS A 20 6.50 -4.64 10.66
N TYR A 21 6.86 -5.05 9.44
CA TYR A 21 6.66 -4.25 8.23
C TYR A 21 5.23 -4.39 7.71
N HIS A 22 4.39 -3.41 8.04
CA HIS A 22 3.01 -3.34 7.55
C HIS A 22 2.89 -3.29 6.01
N PRO A 23 3.78 -2.63 5.25
CA PRO A 23 3.71 -2.67 3.79
C PRO A 23 3.81 -4.08 3.22
N LEU A 24 4.63 -4.96 3.82
CA LEU A 24 4.74 -6.36 3.40
C LEU A 24 3.40 -7.09 3.57
N THR A 25 2.73 -6.90 4.70
CA THR A 25 1.42 -7.54 4.93
C THR A 25 0.35 -7.05 3.95
N LYS A 26 0.44 -5.80 3.47
CA LYS A 26 -0.47 -5.27 2.45
C LYS A 26 -0.18 -5.84 1.06
N GLU A 27 1.09 -5.88 0.68
CA GLU A 27 1.55 -6.41 -0.61
C GLU A 27 1.15 -7.87 -0.82
N PHE A 28 1.20 -8.67 0.24
CA PHE A 28 0.90 -10.12 0.18
C PHE A 28 -0.51 -10.48 0.68
N ALA A 29 -1.38 -9.50 0.93
CA ALA A 29 -2.73 -9.74 1.45
C ALA A 29 -3.64 -10.54 0.48
N SER A 30 -3.41 -10.40 -0.83
CA SER A 30 -4.16 -11.10 -1.89
C SER A 30 -3.44 -12.35 -2.42
N HIS A 31 -2.27 -12.70 -1.89
CA HIS A 31 -1.47 -13.78 -2.44
C HIS A 31 -2.07 -15.15 -2.06
N PRO A 32 -2.30 -16.07 -3.02
CA PRO A 32 -3.08 -17.30 -2.80
C PRO A 32 -2.41 -18.27 -1.79
N HIS A 33 -1.08 -18.27 -1.72
CA HIS A 33 -0.32 -19.16 -0.84
C HIS A 33 0.06 -18.54 0.52
N VAL A 34 -0.41 -17.32 0.82
CA VAL A 34 -0.03 -16.60 2.04
C VAL A 34 -1.27 -16.36 2.90
N SER A 35 -1.26 -16.90 4.11
CA SER A 35 -2.27 -16.59 5.13
C SER A 35 -1.70 -15.58 6.13
N LEU A 36 -2.32 -14.42 6.23
CA LEU A 36 -1.97 -13.42 7.25
C LEU A 36 -2.55 -13.81 8.60
N GLN A 37 -1.72 -13.75 9.64
CA GLN A 37 -2.11 -14.01 11.01
C GLN A 37 -1.42 -13.03 11.95
N TYR A 38 -2.07 -12.73 13.08
CA TYR A 38 -1.53 -11.86 14.13
C TYR A 38 -1.87 -12.39 15.52
N MET A 39 -1.14 -11.93 16.53
CA MET A 39 -1.42 -12.30 17.92
C MET A 39 -2.53 -11.41 18.50
N ALA A 40 -3.64 -12.02 18.88
CA ALA A 40 -4.82 -11.31 19.35
C ALA A 40 -4.57 -10.60 20.69
N CYS A 41 -5.07 -9.36 20.78
CA CYS A 41 -5.02 -8.52 21.97
C CYS A 41 -6.43 -7.96 22.26
N ALA A 42 -6.75 -7.78 23.54
CA ALA A 42 -8.00 -7.17 24.00
C ALA A 42 -7.70 -5.90 24.80
N PHE A 43 -8.67 -4.98 24.84
CA PHE A 43 -8.61 -3.80 25.70
C PHE A 43 -9.65 -3.95 26.81
N LYS A 44 -9.22 -3.88 28.07
CA LYS A 44 -10.11 -3.77 29.22
C LYS A 44 -10.36 -2.29 29.52
N SER A 45 -11.62 -1.87 29.51
CA SER A 45 -12.03 -0.56 30.04
C SER A 45 -12.06 -0.63 31.56
N LYS A 46 -11.35 0.29 32.23
CA LYS A 46 -11.56 0.51 33.67
C LYS A 46 -12.91 1.21 33.87
N PRO A 47 -13.76 0.73 34.80
CA PRO A 47 -15.08 1.32 35.03
C PRO A 47 -15.00 2.75 35.61
N GLU A 48 -13.87 3.12 36.21
CA GLU A 48 -13.67 4.37 36.94
C GLU A 48 -13.23 5.57 36.06
N SER A 49 -12.84 5.33 34.80
CA SER A 49 -12.07 6.29 34.00
C SER A 49 -12.62 6.41 32.57
N TYR A 50 -13.17 7.58 32.25
CA TYR A 50 -13.76 7.90 30.94
C TYR A 50 -12.71 8.37 29.90
N SER A 51 -11.44 8.47 30.28
CA SER A 51 -10.36 8.85 29.37
C SER A 51 -9.94 7.67 28.49
N LYS A 52 -9.86 7.93 27.18
CA LYS A 52 -9.48 6.95 26.15
C LYS A 52 -8.08 6.34 26.38
N SER A 53 -7.25 7.00 27.20
CA SER A 53 -5.90 6.61 27.59
C SER A 53 -5.85 5.50 28.64
N ASP A 54 -6.93 5.24 29.37
CA ASP A 54 -6.91 4.35 30.54
C ASP A 54 -7.47 2.94 30.25
N ARG A 55 -7.24 2.45 29.03
CA ARG A 55 -7.58 1.09 28.63
C ARG A 55 -6.37 0.18 28.81
N ASP A 56 -6.49 -0.81 29.68
CA ASP A 56 -5.44 -1.81 29.88
C ASP A 56 -5.42 -2.79 28.69
N LEU A 57 -4.27 -2.88 28.02
CA LEU A 57 -4.04 -3.87 26.98
C LEU A 57 -3.86 -5.27 27.61
N VAL A 58 -4.50 -6.29 27.05
CA VAL A 58 -4.39 -7.67 27.51
C VAL A 58 -4.01 -8.56 26.32
N PHE A 59 -2.93 -9.31 26.47
CA PHE A 59 -2.48 -10.27 25.47
C PHE A 59 -3.27 -11.57 25.62
N LEU A 60 -3.95 -11.99 24.55
CA LEU A 60 -4.74 -13.24 24.57
C LEU A 60 -3.92 -14.47 24.16
N TYR A 61 -2.69 -14.26 23.65
CA TYR A 61 -1.80 -15.30 23.13
C TYR A 61 -2.47 -16.28 22.13
N ARG A 62 -3.50 -15.79 21.44
CA ARG A 62 -4.25 -16.54 20.44
C ARG A 62 -3.90 -16.01 19.06
N LEU A 63 -3.58 -16.91 18.14
CA LEU A 63 -3.37 -16.57 16.75
C LEU A 63 -4.73 -16.31 16.08
N ALA A 64 -4.92 -15.10 15.57
CA ALA A 64 -6.11 -14.68 14.84
C ALA A 64 -5.78 -14.45 13.36
N SER A 65 -6.75 -14.70 12.49
CA SER A 65 -6.60 -14.49 11.04
C SER A 65 -6.69 -13.02 10.68
N GLY A 66 -5.89 -12.60 9.70
CA GLY A 66 -5.86 -11.24 9.16
C GLY A 66 -4.56 -10.49 9.47
N ALA A 67 -4.49 -9.25 9.02
CA ALA A 67 -3.42 -8.33 9.38
C ALA A 67 -3.66 -7.74 10.77
N CYS A 68 -2.57 -7.43 11.49
CA CYS A 68 -2.68 -6.74 12.77
C CYS A 68 -3.31 -5.35 12.55
N PRO A 69 -4.32 -4.94 13.35
CA PRO A 69 -4.98 -3.64 13.17
C PRO A 69 -4.06 -2.46 13.52
N GLY A 70 -2.96 -2.68 14.24
CA GLY A 70 -1.96 -1.65 14.47
C GLY A 70 -0.83 -2.07 15.42
N SER A 71 0.11 -1.15 15.66
CA SER A 71 1.18 -1.32 16.63
C SER A 71 0.69 -1.00 18.04
N TYR A 72 0.85 -1.93 18.97
CA TYR A 72 0.49 -1.73 20.38
C TYR A 72 1.67 -1.28 21.26
N GLY A 73 2.81 -0.94 20.66
CA GLY A 73 4.03 -0.60 21.40
C GLY A 73 3.87 0.59 22.34
N LEU A 74 3.01 1.55 21.97
CA LEU A 74 2.73 2.72 22.81
C LEU A 74 1.96 2.34 24.07
N GLN A 75 0.95 1.49 23.94
CA GLN A 75 0.17 0.98 25.07
C GLN A 75 1.01 0.09 25.99
N VAL A 76 1.94 -0.68 25.41
CA VAL A 76 2.93 -1.46 26.18
C VAL A 76 3.88 -0.54 26.95
N ALA A 77 4.34 0.56 26.35
CA ALA A 77 5.18 1.55 27.02
C ALA A 77 4.47 2.18 28.23
N THR A 78 3.21 2.58 28.08
CA THR A 78 2.40 3.09 29.19
C THR A 78 2.24 2.04 30.30
N MET A 79 1.98 0.79 29.96
CA MET A 79 1.86 -0.31 30.93
C MET A 79 3.18 -0.62 31.65
N ALA A 80 4.32 -0.43 30.97
CA ALA A 80 5.65 -0.58 31.54
C ALA A 80 6.05 0.56 32.49
N GLY A 81 5.20 1.57 32.68
CA GLY A 81 5.46 2.72 33.56
C GLY A 81 6.37 3.78 32.93
N ILE A 82 6.49 3.82 31.60
CA ILE A 82 7.21 4.90 30.91
C ILE A 82 6.43 6.22 31.12
N PRO A 83 7.12 7.33 31.47
CA PRO A 83 6.45 8.62 31.70
C PRO A 83 5.60 9.07 30.51
N GLU A 84 4.41 9.61 30.80
CA GLU A 84 3.41 9.95 29.77
C GLU A 84 3.92 10.95 28.73
N HIS A 85 4.71 11.95 29.15
CA HIS A 85 5.31 12.91 28.21
C HIS A 85 6.25 12.26 27.16
N VAL A 86 6.93 11.16 27.51
CA VAL A 86 7.79 10.42 26.57
C VAL A 86 6.93 9.65 25.57
N VAL A 87 5.86 9.02 26.07
CA VAL A 87 4.88 8.28 25.27
C VAL A 87 4.21 9.23 24.28
N GLU A 88 3.77 10.41 24.73
CA GLU A 88 3.19 11.44 23.87
C GLU A 88 4.16 11.93 22.77
N ALA A 89 5.41 12.21 23.14
CA ALA A 89 6.43 12.63 22.18
C ALA A 89 6.70 11.55 21.12
N ALA A 90 6.78 10.28 21.53
CA ALA A 90 6.95 9.14 20.63
C ALA A 90 5.73 8.96 19.70
N SER A 91 4.52 9.16 20.24
CA SER A 91 3.28 9.14 19.45
C SER A 91 3.29 10.20 18.35
N HIS A 92 3.66 11.43 18.71
CA HIS A 92 3.75 12.55 17.76
C HIS A 92 4.80 12.29 16.67
N ALA A 93 6.01 11.86 17.05
CA ALA A 93 7.06 11.51 16.10
C ALA A 93 6.62 10.38 15.15
N GLY A 94 5.94 9.35 15.66
CA GLY A 94 5.43 8.25 14.86
C GLY A 94 4.35 8.69 13.86
N GLN A 95 3.48 9.65 14.22
CA GLN A 95 2.49 10.21 13.30
C GLN A 95 3.15 11.02 12.18
N LEU A 96 4.13 11.87 12.51
CA LEU A 96 4.89 12.63 11.52
C LEU A 96 5.55 11.70 10.49
N MET A 97 6.25 10.66 10.95
CA MET A 97 6.89 9.69 10.06
C MET A 97 5.89 8.94 9.17
N LYS A 98 4.73 8.55 9.70
CA LYS A 98 3.68 7.89 8.92
C LYS A 98 3.15 8.80 7.81
N ASN A 99 2.96 10.09 8.10
CA ASN A 99 2.48 11.05 7.12
C ASN A 99 3.52 11.25 6.00
N SER A 100 4.78 11.50 6.35
CA SER A 100 5.87 11.67 5.37
C SER A 100 6.08 10.41 4.52
N THR A 101 6.00 9.23 5.14
CA THR A 101 6.12 7.95 4.41
C THR A 101 4.92 7.73 3.50
N GLY A 102 3.70 8.05 3.96
CA GLY A 102 2.48 7.93 3.16
C GLY A 102 2.48 8.82 1.92
N GLU A 103 3.00 10.04 2.02
CA GLU A 103 3.16 10.93 0.85
C GLU A 103 4.21 10.40 -0.13
N SER A 104 5.34 9.93 0.38
CA SER A 104 6.38 9.34 -0.47
C SER A 104 5.87 8.11 -1.22
N PHE A 105 5.12 7.22 -0.56
CA PHE A 105 4.51 6.06 -1.22
C PHE A 105 3.48 6.45 -2.29
N LYS A 106 2.59 7.41 -2.01
CA LYS A 106 1.63 7.91 -3.02
C LYS A 106 2.34 8.52 -4.23
N SER A 107 3.44 9.24 -4.01
CA SER A 107 4.23 9.83 -5.09
C SER A 107 4.93 8.77 -5.94
N SER A 108 5.42 7.69 -5.32
CA SER A 108 6.03 6.55 -6.03
C SER A 108 4.99 5.71 -6.79
N GLU A 109 3.80 5.50 -6.22
CA GLU A 109 2.72 4.74 -6.85
C GLU A 109 2.18 5.47 -8.09
N ARG A 110 1.97 6.80 -7.99
CA ARG A 110 1.65 7.64 -9.15
C ARG A 110 2.75 7.60 -10.22
N ARG A 111 4.02 7.50 -9.82
CA ARG A 111 5.15 7.43 -10.75
C ARG A 111 5.21 6.08 -11.46
N SER A 112 4.91 4.97 -10.77
CA SER A 112 4.78 3.65 -11.40
C SER A 112 3.59 3.57 -12.35
N GLU A 113 2.43 4.11 -11.96
CA GLU A 113 1.23 4.18 -12.82
C GLU A 113 1.50 5.04 -14.07
N PHE A 114 2.16 6.18 -13.92
CA PHE A 114 2.57 7.00 -15.06
C PHE A 114 3.55 6.27 -15.98
N SER A 115 4.51 5.53 -15.43
CA SER A 115 5.45 4.73 -16.22
C SER A 115 4.78 3.57 -16.96
N THR A 116 3.82 2.88 -16.35
CA THR A 116 3.09 1.77 -17.03
C THR A 116 2.18 2.30 -18.13
N LEU A 117 1.50 3.42 -17.92
CA LEU A 117 0.70 4.08 -18.96
C LEU A 117 1.56 4.55 -20.14
N HIS A 118 2.77 5.05 -19.86
CA HIS A 118 3.71 5.44 -20.90
C HIS A 118 4.19 4.24 -21.73
N GLU A 119 4.41 3.08 -21.10
CA GLU A 119 4.79 1.84 -21.78
C GLU A 119 3.66 1.29 -22.67
N GLU A 120 2.41 1.33 -22.20
CA GLU A 120 1.24 0.95 -22.99
C GLU A 120 1.06 1.86 -24.21
N TRP A 121 1.25 3.17 -24.03
CA TRP A 121 1.15 4.12 -25.14
C TRP A 121 2.26 3.92 -26.19
N LEU A 122 3.50 3.67 -25.76
CA LEU A 122 4.60 3.33 -26.66
C LEU A 122 4.34 2.03 -27.43
N LYS A 123 3.78 0.99 -26.79
CA LYS A 123 3.38 -0.25 -27.46
C LYS A 123 2.30 -0.01 -28.51
N THR A 124 1.30 0.80 -28.20
CA THR A 124 0.22 1.17 -29.14
C THR A 124 0.76 1.94 -30.33
N LEU A 125 1.63 2.94 -30.12
CA LEU A 125 2.27 3.68 -31.21
C LEU A 125 3.14 2.80 -32.10
N VAL A 126 3.94 1.91 -31.51
CA VAL A 126 4.75 0.94 -32.27
C VAL A 126 3.84 0.02 -33.09
N ASN A 127 2.69 -0.40 -32.54
CA ASN A 127 1.72 -1.22 -33.26
C ASN A 127 1.09 -0.45 -34.44
N VAL A 128 0.75 0.83 -34.27
CA VAL A 128 0.26 1.70 -35.36
C VAL A 128 1.33 1.90 -36.43
N SER A 129 2.61 2.07 -36.05
CA SER A 129 3.69 2.20 -37.03
C SER A 129 3.91 0.93 -37.85
N ARG A 130 3.69 -0.26 -37.28
CA ARG A 130 3.72 -1.54 -37.99
C ARG A 130 2.52 -1.73 -38.94
N ILE A 131 1.39 -1.09 -38.67
CA ILE A 131 0.23 -1.10 -39.57
C ILE A 131 0.53 -0.26 -40.82
N ARG A 132 1.39 0.77 -40.72
CA ARG A 132 1.81 1.60 -41.86
C ARG A 132 2.59 0.84 -42.95
N ASP A 133 3.14 -0.33 -42.62
CA ASP A 133 3.84 -1.20 -43.58
C ASP A 133 2.88 -2.08 -44.39
N CYS A 134 1.58 -2.09 -44.05
CA CYS A 134 0.51 -2.80 -44.73
C CYS A 134 -0.41 -1.78 -45.42
N ASN A 135 -0.46 -1.78 -46.76
CA ASN A 135 -1.32 -0.88 -47.54
C ASN A 135 -2.79 -0.92 -47.07
N PHE A 136 -3.25 0.15 -46.41
CA PHE A 136 -4.65 0.44 -46.12
C PHE A 136 -4.88 1.95 -46.21
N ASP A 137 -6.09 2.37 -46.58
CA ASP A 137 -6.46 3.75 -46.91
C ASP A 137 -6.10 4.75 -45.79
N ASP A 138 -5.51 5.88 -46.19
CA ASP A 138 -4.86 6.87 -45.30
C ASP A 138 -5.83 7.42 -44.21
N ASP A 139 -7.15 7.42 -44.46
CA ASP A 139 -8.19 7.95 -43.56
C ASP A 139 -8.29 7.19 -42.22
N ASP A 140 -8.18 5.85 -42.22
CA ASP A 140 -8.31 5.05 -41.00
C ASP A 140 -7.15 5.32 -40.01
N VAL A 141 -5.98 5.68 -40.52
CA VAL A 141 -4.78 5.98 -39.72
C VAL A 141 -4.95 7.31 -39.00
N TYR A 142 -5.47 8.33 -39.69
CA TYR A 142 -5.74 9.64 -39.08
C TYR A 142 -6.86 9.56 -38.05
N ASP A 143 -7.92 8.79 -38.30
CA ASP A 143 -9.00 8.59 -37.32
C ASP A 143 -8.51 7.86 -36.07
N THR A 144 -7.64 6.87 -36.23
CA THR A 144 -7.05 6.16 -35.09
C THR A 144 -6.12 7.07 -34.28
N LEU A 145 -5.29 7.87 -34.94
CA LEU A 145 -4.44 8.87 -34.28
C LEU A 145 -5.27 9.97 -33.59
N PHE A 146 -6.36 10.39 -34.21
CA PHE A 146 -7.26 11.41 -33.68
C PHE A 146 -7.99 10.91 -32.44
N CYS A 147 -8.49 9.68 -32.46
CA CYS A 147 -9.07 9.02 -31.29
C CYS A 147 -8.06 8.93 -30.14
N LEU A 148 -6.82 8.50 -30.42
CA LEU A 148 -5.74 8.43 -29.43
C LEU A 148 -5.37 9.80 -28.85
N TRP A 149 -5.33 10.84 -29.67
CA TRP A 149 -5.07 12.21 -29.21
C TRP A 149 -6.19 12.73 -28.30
N HIS A 150 -7.44 12.43 -28.64
CA HIS A 150 -8.60 12.85 -27.85
C HIS A 150 -8.65 12.12 -26.49
N GLU A 151 -8.32 10.83 -26.46
CA GLU A 151 -8.23 10.02 -25.25
C GLU A 151 -7.06 10.47 -24.34
N LEU A 152 -5.94 10.87 -24.94
CA LEU A 152 -4.81 11.51 -24.24
C LEU A 152 -5.20 12.83 -23.60
N LYS A 153 -5.91 13.69 -24.35
CA LYS A 153 -6.34 15.00 -23.86
C LYS A 153 -7.33 14.86 -22.70
N SER A 154 -8.28 13.93 -22.81
CA SER A 154 -9.22 13.61 -21.74
C SER A 154 -8.53 13.06 -20.49
N SER A 155 -7.51 12.21 -20.66
CA SER A 155 -6.70 11.67 -19.56
C SER A 155 -5.85 12.74 -18.87
N TYR A 156 -5.30 13.70 -19.63
CA TYR A 156 -4.56 14.85 -19.08
C TYR A 156 -5.45 15.78 -18.25
N GLU A 157 -6.68 16.08 -18.72
CA GLU A 157 -7.63 16.91 -17.99
C GLU A 157 -8.16 16.22 -16.72
N SER A 158 -8.37 14.90 -16.74
CA SER A 158 -8.71 14.08 -15.57
C SER A 158 -7.60 14.08 -14.50
N CYS A 159 -6.34 14.15 -14.91
CA CYS A 159 -5.20 14.20 -13.98
C CYS A 159 -5.03 15.60 -13.35
N SER A 160 -5.32 16.67 -14.10
CA SER A 160 -5.26 18.07 -13.61
C SER A 160 -6.34 18.38 -12.56
N SER A 161 -7.53 17.80 -12.68
CA SER A 161 -8.64 18.02 -11.73
C SER A 161 -8.47 17.34 -10.35
N LYS A 162 -7.57 16.34 -10.23
CA LYS A 162 -7.23 15.68 -8.94
C LYS A 162 -6.15 16.42 -8.13
N SER A 163 -5.71 17.60 -8.58
CA SER A 163 -4.67 18.41 -7.94
C SER A 163 -5.19 19.72 -7.29
N ARG A 164 -6.51 19.87 -7.11
CA ARG A 164 -7.11 20.95 -6.29
C ARG A 164 -7.87 20.38 -5.09
#